data_AF-A0A935BIZ4-F1
#
_entry.id   AF-A0A935BIZ4-F1
#
_cell.length_a   1.000
_cell.length_b   1.000
_cell.length_c   1.000
_cell.angle_alpha   90.00
_cell.angle_beta   90.00
_cell.angle_gamma   90.00
#
_symmetry.space_group_name_H-M   'P 1'
#
loop_
_entity.id
_entity.type
_entity.pdbx_description
1 polymer ?
#
loop_
_entity_poly.entity_id
_entity_poly.type
_entity_poly.pdbx_seq_one_letter_code
_entity_poly.pdbx_strand_id
1 'polypeptide(L)'
;MKVVISLLVFLVSAHLAVAQEEKVLLENEWVRVVYVKDGPGNKRPDHSHRDTFVYPLTDFQVRVTRPGDKPTDIDVRAGQAAWFANVTHSEENIGKTAGERLIIDIKKPAGSWKPVSPGDDPAKWPESLEAVTAAPENHKIVFENERIRVLDVTVAPGENEPLHMHRMPSLLYIIAEDDIQDFDASGKLLYDTRSQKAPPKTPYAEWMPPQAPHRVVNRSKNALRLVRVEVK
;
A
#
# COMPACT_ATOMS: atom_id res chain seq x y z
N MET A 1 25.49 1.31 64.71
CA MET A 1 25.01 2.18 63.61
C MET A 1 24.98 1.37 62.32
N LYS A 2 23.78 1.08 61.78
CA LYS A 2 23.62 0.52 60.43
C LYS A 2 22.97 1.61 59.58
N VAL A 3 23.68 2.10 58.58
CA VAL A 3 23.15 3.05 57.60
C VAL A 3 22.44 2.22 56.53
N VAL A 4 21.13 2.40 56.41
CA VAL A 4 20.34 1.84 55.31
C VAL A 4 20.31 2.90 54.21
N ILE A 5 21.02 2.67 53.11
CA ILE A 5 20.93 3.49 51.91
C ILE A 5 19.74 2.97 51.11
N SER A 6 18.63 3.70 51.16
CA SER A 6 17.48 3.46 50.30
C SER A 6 17.79 4.01 48.91
N LEU A 7 18.16 3.14 47.98
CA LEU A 7 18.35 3.48 46.58
C LEU A 7 16.96 3.64 45.92
N LEU A 8 16.49 4.87 45.79
CA LEU A 8 15.29 5.20 45.04
C LEU A 8 15.62 5.09 43.54
N VAL A 9 15.26 3.98 42.90
CA VAL A 9 15.36 3.84 41.44
C VAL A 9 14.20 4.62 40.82
N PHE A 10 14.49 5.81 40.30
CA PHE A 10 13.61 6.45 39.33
C PHE A 10 13.73 5.66 38.01
N LEU A 11 12.79 4.75 37.75
CA LEU A 11 12.52 4.32 36.39
C LEU A 11 11.96 5.53 35.63
N VAL A 12 12.85 6.32 35.04
CA VAL A 12 12.45 7.13 33.89
C VAL A 12 12.16 6.11 32.80
N SER A 13 10.88 5.81 32.58
CA SER A 13 10.44 5.17 31.36
C SER A 13 10.80 6.10 30.21
N ALA A 14 12.03 5.95 29.70
CA ALA A 14 12.42 6.50 28.42
C ALA A 14 11.46 5.86 27.41
N HIS A 15 10.41 6.60 27.05
CA HIS A 15 9.70 6.34 25.82
C HIS A 15 10.75 6.58 24.75
N LEU A 16 11.38 5.51 24.26
CA LEU A 16 12.19 5.57 23.06
C LEU A 16 11.27 6.18 22.00
N ALA A 17 11.55 7.43 21.61
CA ALA A 17 10.84 8.06 20.52
C ALA A 17 10.96 7.12 19.33
N VAL A 18 9.83 6.66 18.81
CA VAL A 18 9.84 5.85 17.60
C VAL A 18 10.49 6.69 16.50
N ALA A 19 11.58 6.18 15.94
CA ALA A 19 12.35 6.90 14.93
C ALA A 19 11.47 7.28 13.73
N GLN A 20 11.71 8.47 13.19
CA GLN A 20 11.17 8.88 11.90
C GLN A 20 11.87 8.08 10.79
N GLU A 21 11.09 7.49 9.89
CA GLU A 21 11.62 6.70 8.77
C GLU A 21 10.99 7.18 7.46
N GLU A 22 11.79 7.15 6.41
CA GLU A 22 11.35 7.31 5.03
C GLU A 22 12.15 6.37 4.14
N LYS A 23 11.45 5.59 3.32
CA LYS A 23 12.08 4.59 2.45
C LYS A 23 11.37 4.55 1.11
N VAL A 24 12.13 4.80 0.04
CA VAL A 24 11.66 4.51 -1.33
C VAL A 24 11.58 2.99 -1.49
N LEU A 25 10.38 2.46 -1.72
CA LEU A 25 10.15 1.04 -1.90
C LEU A 25 10.27 0.63 -3.37
N LEU A 26 9.76 1.48 -4.27
CA LEU A 26 9.76 1.26 -5.71
C LEU A 26 9.75 2.60 -6.43
N GLU A 27 10.52 2.70 -7.51
CA GLU A 27 10.47 3.84 -8.41
C GLU A 27 10.66 3.38 -9.85
N ASN A 28 9.72 3.75 -10.73
CA ASN A 28 9.79 3.51 -12.16
C ASN A 28 9.28 4.75 -12.93
N GLU A 29 9.00 4.60 -14.23
CA GLU A 29 8.51 5.72 -15.05
C GLU A 29 7.06 6.14 -14.75
N TRP A 30 6.27 5.28 -14.11
CA TRP A 30 4.85 5.49 -13.81
C TRP A 30 4.61 6.02 -12.41
N VAL A 31 5.33 5.46 -11.43
CA VAL A 31 5.10 5.71 -10.01
C VAL A 31 6.40 5.85 -9.22
N ARG A 32 6.32 6.55 -8.10
CA ARG A 32 7.30 6.47 -7.01
C ARG A 32 6.53 6.16 -5.72
N VAL A 33 6.99 5.14 -5.00
CA VAL A 33 6.35 4.62 -3.80
C VAL A 33 7.29 4.81 -2.62
N VAL A 34 6.84 5.58 -1.65
CA VAL A 34 7.60 5.88 -0.44
C VAL A 34 6.82 5.41 0.77
N TYR A 35 7.44 4.54 1.57
CA TYR A 35 6.95 4.24 2.91
C TYR A 35 7.45 5.32 3.88
N VAL A 36 6.54 5.78 4.72
CA VAL A 36 6.80 6.80 5.74
C VAL A 36 6.32 6.29 7.09
N LYS A 37 7.16 6.47 8.12
CA LYS A 37 6.81 6.26 9.52
C LYS A 37 7.13 7.50 10.33
N ASP A 38 6.13 7.99 11.07
CA ASP A 38 6.27 9.10 12.00
C ASP A 38 5.80 8.64 13.39
N GLY A 39 6.71 8.55 14.36
CA GLY A 39 6.36 8.34 15.77
C GLY A 39 5.63 9.53 16.40
N PRO A 40 5.03 9.36 17.60
CA PRO A 40 4.41 10.45 18.35
C PRO A 40 5.34 11.67 18.51
N GLY A 41 4.85 12.86 18.16
CA GLY A 41 5.59 14.12 18.22
C GLY A 41 6.56 14.36 17.05
N ASN A 42 6.75 13.40 16.14
CA ASN A 42 7.58 13.63 14.96
C ASN A 42 6.93 14.67 14.06
N LYS A 43 7.76 15.57 13.53
CA LYS A 43 7.36 16.66 12.64
C LYS A 43 8.00 16.45 11.27
N ARG A 44 7.26 16.82 10.23
CA ARG A 44 7.76 17.02 8.88
C ARG A 44 7.58 18.50 8.55
N PRO A 45 8.67 19.26 8.36
CA PRO A 45 8.58 20.69 8.02
C PRO A 45 7.94 20.86 6.63
N ASP A 46 7.73 22.11 6.23
CA ASP A 46 7.08 22.41 4.95
C ASP A 46 7.79 21.68 3.79
N HIS A 47 7.01 20.89 3.07
CA HIS A 47 7.45 20.13 1.91
C HIS A 47 6.32 20.05 0.89
N SER A 48 6.65 19.69 -0.35
CA SER A 48 5.69 19.63 -1.44
C SER A 48 5.73 18.26 -2.10
N HIS A 49 4.54 17.75 -2.43
CA HIS A 49 4.39 16.55 -3.26
C HIS A 49 3.66 16.90 -4.54
N ARG A 50 3.88 16.11 -5.59
CA ARG A 50 3.08 16.19 -6.83
C ARG A 50 1.69 15.58 -6.57
N ASP A 51 0.93 15.34 -7.64
CA ASP A 51 -0.27 14.51 -7.58
C ASP A 51 0.03 13.16 -6.93
N THR A 52 -0.47 13.01 -5.70
CA THR A 52 -0.06 11.96 -4.78
C THR A 52 -1.28 11.27 -4.22
N PHE A 53 -1.22 9.95 -4.24
CA PHE A 53 -2.11 9.11 -3.48
C PHE A 53 -1.45 8.73 -2.15
N VAL A 54 -2.18 8.88 -1.06
CA VAL A 54 -1.73 8.46 0.28
C VAL A 54 -2.59 7.31 0.77
N TYR A 55 -1.93 6.23 1.18
CA TYR A 55 -2.57 5.06 1.79
C TYR A 55 -2.05 4.86 3.23
N PRO A 56 -2.84 5.21 4.25
CA PRO A 56 -2.47 4.94 5.64
C PRO A 56 -2.46 3.45 5.94
N LEU A 57 -1.41 2.98 6.61
CA LEU A 57 -1.24 1.60 7.07
C LEU A 57 -1.65 1.42 8.54
N THR A 58 -1.64 2.50 9.33
CA THR A 58 -2.04 2.52 10.74
C THR A 58 -3.01 3.65 11.02
N ASP A 59 -3.71 3.53 12.16
CA ASP A 59 -4.47 4.63 12.76
C ASP A 59 -3.53 5.57 13.52
N PHE A 60 -3.64 6.88 13.26
CA PHE A 60 -2.88 7.91 13.97
C PHE A 60 -3.57 9.28 13.88
N GLN A 61 -3.10 10.23 14.68
CA GLN A 61 -3.59 11.61 14.65
C GLN A 61 -2.51 12.52 14.11
N VAL A 62 -2.83 13.31 13.09
CA VAL A 62 -1.88 14.22 12.45
C VAL A 62 -2.43 15.64 12.44
N ARG A 63 -1.57 16.60 12.76
CA ARG A 63 -1.83 18.02 12.51
C ARG A 63 -1.18 18.39 11.20
N VAL A 64 -1.97 18.85 10.24
CA VAL A 64 -1.51 19.31 8.93
C VAL A 64 -1.64 20.83 8.86
N THR A 65 -0.60 21.51 8.39
CA THR A 65 -0.63 22.97 8.17
C THR A 65 -0.23 23.26 6.73
N ARG A 66 -1.09 23.99 6.00
CA ARG A 66 -0.76 24.52 4.67
C ARG A 66 -0.30 25.97 4.78
N PRO A 67 0.57 26.46 3.88
CA PRO A 67 1.03 27.85 3.93
C PRO A 67 -0.14 28.84 3.92
N GLY A 68 -0.19 29.70 4.94
CA GLY A 68 -1.25 30.72 5.09
C GLY A 68 -2.55 30.25 5.75
N ASP A 69 -2.72 28.94 5.94
CA ASP A 69 -3.90 28.36 6.58
C ASP A 69 -3.68 28.13 8.08
N LYS A 70 -4.78 27.95 8.83
CA LYS A 70 -4.71 27.45 10.21
C LYS A 70 -4.42 25.94 10.21
N PRO A 71 -3.65 25.43 11.19
CA PRO A 71 -3.47 23.99 11.34
C PRO A 71 -4.80 23.25 11.49
N THR A 72 -4.89 22.06 10.90
CA THR A 72 -6.05 21.16 10.99
C THR A 72 -5.63 19.83 11.58
N ASP A 73 -6.36 19.35 12.58
CA ASP A 73 -6.15 18.02 13.18
C ASP A 73 -7.02 16.99 12.45
N ILE A 74 -6.41 15.86 12.11
CA ILE A 74 -7.04 14.81 11.33
C ILE A 74 -6.84 13.48 12.05
N ASP A 75 -7.94 12.79 12.33
CA ASP A 75 -7.93 11.38 12.74
C ASP A 75 -7.79 10.52 11.48
N VAL A 76 -6.59 10.01 11.24
CA VAL A 76 -6.29 9.16 10.09
C VAL A 76 -6.58 7.70 10.46
N ARG A 77 -7.33 7.01 9.59
CA ARG A 77 -7.59 5.57 9.74
C ARG A 77 -6.84 4.75 8.70
N ALA A 78 -6.36 3.58 9.10
CA ALA A 78 -5.76 2.61 8.20
C ALA A 78 -6.73 2.29 7.05
N GLY A 79 -6.20 2.29 5.82
CA GLY A 79 -6.99 2.09 4.61
C GLY A 79 -7.85 3.28 4.17
N GLN A 80 -7.92 4.37 4.95
CA GLN A 80 -8.59 5.61 4.54
C GLN A 80 -7.74 6.37 3.53
N ALA A 81 -7.81 5.88 2.31
CA ALA A 81 -7.16 6.39 1.12
C ALA A 81 -7.54 7.85 0.81
N ALA A 82 -6.56 8.66 0.42
CA ALA A 82 -6.78 10.06 0.04
C ALA A 82 -5.91 10.48 -1.14
N TRP A 83 -6.46 11.36 -1.99
CA TRP A 83 -5.74 11.98 -3.09
C TRP A 83 -5.43 13.43 -2.77
N PHE A 84 -4.19 13.83 -3.03
CA PHE A 84 -3.72 15.18 -2.89
C PHE A 84 -3.17 15.65 -4.23
N ALA A 85 -3.87 16.60 -4.85
CA ALA A 85 -3.35 17.30 -6.03
C ALA A 85 -2.37 18.37 -5.55
N ASN A 86 -1.11 18.26 -6.00
CA ASN A 86 -0.01 19.22 -5.78
C ASN A 86 -0.15 20.09 -4.52
N VAL A 87 0.32 19.59 -3.38
CA VAL A 87 0.12 20.25 -2.08
C VAL A 87 1.47 20.58 -1.44
N THR A 88 1.57 21.78 -0.88
CA THR A 88 2.62 22.15 0.08
C THR A 88 2.02 22.12 1.48
N HIS A 89 2.66 21.41 2.40
CA HIS A 89 2.23 21.32 3.80
C HIS A 89 3.37 20.95 4.74
N SER A 90 3.16 21.19 6.04
CA SER A 90 3.87 20.55 7.14
C SER A 90 2.94 19.65 7.92
N GLU A 91 3.51 18.65 8.59
CA GLU A 91 2.77 17.65 9.33
C GLU A 91 3.41 17.38 10.70
N GLU A 92 2.60 17.11 11.72
CA GLU A 92 3.05 16.64 13.02
C GLU A 92 2.16 15.49 13.48
N ASN A 93 2.76 14.36 13.86
CA ASN A 93 2.00 13.32 14.53
C ASN A 93 1.70 13.78 15.96
N ILE A 94 0.45 14.18 16.21
CA ILE A 94 -0.02 14.67 17.51
C ILE A 94 -0.63 13.55 18.37
N GLY A 95 -0.68 12.33 17.84
CA GLY A 95 -1.26 11.17 18.50
C GLY A 95 -0.31 10.46 19.46
N LYS A 96 -0.74 9.28 19.92
CA LYS A 96 0.03 8.40 20.82
C LYS A 96 0.65 7.18 20.12
N THR A 97 0.28 6.95 18.86
CA THR A 97 0.73 5.81 18.04
C THR A 97 1.61 6.29 16.89
N ALA A 98 2.44 5.40 16.36
CA ALA A 98 3.18 5.70 15.14
C ALA A 98 2.22 5.71 13.93
N GLY A 99 2.32 6.76 13.11
CA GLY A 99 1.64 6.86 11.83
C GLY A 99 2.50 6.26 10.73
N GLU A 100 2.01 5.21 10.08
CA GLU A 100 2.64 4.56 8.94
C GLU A 100 1.77 4.76 7.70
N ARG A 101 2.38 5.15 6.57
CA ARG A 101 1.66 5.40 5.32
C ARG A 101 2.52 5.15 4.10
N LEU A 102 1.86 4.82 2.99
CA LEU A 102 2.44 4.89 1.66
C LEU A 102 2.12 6.24 1.04
N ILE A 103 3.13 6.86 0.44
CA ILE A 103 3.02 8.03 -0.42
C ILE A 103 3.35 7.55 -1.83
N ILE A 104 2.37 7.66 -2.74
CA ILE A 104 2.46 7.14 -4.09
C ILE A 104 2.29 8.31 -5.06
N ASP A 105 3.42 8.77 -5.61
CA ASP A 105 3.45 9.79 -6.65
C ASP A 105 3.04 9.16 -8.00
N ILE A 106 2.04 9.72 -8.68
CA ILE A 106 1.66 9.31 -10.04
C ILE A 106 2.33 10.22 -11.05
N LYS A 107 3.30 9.69 -11.80
CA LYS A 107 4.20 10.46 -12.67
C LYS A 107 3.61 10.80 -14.04
N LYS A 108 2.66 9.99 -14.52
CA LYS A 108 2.06 10.15 -15.86
C LYS A 108 0.61 10.68 -15.76
N PRO A 109 0.14 11.49 -16.72
CA PRO A 109 -1.27 11.90 -16.81
C PRO A 109 -2.23 10.72 -16.99
N ALA A 110 -3.50 10.90 -16.63
CA ALA A 110 -4.57 9.95 -16.92
C ALA A 110 -4.59 9.55 -18.41
N GLY A 111 -4.79 8.26 -18.70
CA GLY A 111 -4.91 7.75 -20.07
C GLY A 111 -3.58 7.73 -20.83
N SER A 112 -2.46 7.95 -20.14
CA SER A 112 -1.13 7.81 -20.75
C SER A 112 -0.78 6.35 -21.00
N TRP A 113 -1.41 5.43 -20.29
CA TRP A 113 -1.21 4.01 -20.50
C TRP A 113 -1.88 3.56 -21.80
N LYS A 114 -1.11 2.83 -22.60
CA LYS A 114 -1.62 2.12 -23.78
C LYS A 114 -1.53 0.62 -23.49
N PRO A 115 -2.59 -0.15 -23.76
CA PRO A 115 -2.57 -1.60 -23.62
C PRO A 115 -1.53 -2.23 -24.53
N VAL A 116 -0.35 -2.49 -23.97
CA VAL A 116 0.66 -3.34 -24.58
C VAL A 116 1.02 -4.39 -23.55
N SER A 117 0.56 -5.62 -23.79
CA SER A 117 1.10 -6.82 -23.16
C SER A 117 1.78 -7.65 -24.25
N PRO A 118 2.95 -8.27 -24.00
CA PRO A 118 3.54 -9.19 -24.95
C PRO A 118 2.60 -10.39 -25.20
N GLY A 119 2.02 -10.46 -26.40
CA GLY A 119 1.27 -11.62 -26.88
C GLY A 119 -0.26 -11.59 -26.72
N ASP A 120 -0.84 -10.55 -26.10
CA ASP A 120 -2.29 -10.37 -26.04
C ASP A 120 -2.68 -8.88 -25.85
N ASP A 121 -3.90 -8.51 -26.25
CA ASP A 121 -4.43 -7.15 -26.16
C ASP A 121 -5.38 -7.01 -24.96
N PRO A 122 -4.96 -6.34 -23.87
CA PRO A 122 -5.80 -6.13 -22.69
C PRO A 122 -7.16 -5.49 -22.97
N ALA A 123 -7.33 -4.76 -24.09
CA ALA A 123 -8.62 -4.19 -24.46
C ALA A 123 -9.64 -5.26 -24.91
N LYS A 124 -9.19 -6.43 -25.37
CA LYS A 124 -10.07 -7.49 -25.91
C LYS A 124 -10.52 -8.51 -24.89
N TRP A 125 -9.92 -8.53 -23.71
CA TRP A 125 -10.33 -9.44 -22.66
C TRP A 125 -11.80 -9.20 -22.24
N PRO A 126 -12.55 -10.23 -21.79
CA PRO A 126 -13.95 -10.07 -21.42
C PRO A 126 -14.14 -9.15 -20.21
N GLU A 127 -15.11 -8.23 -20.27
CA GLU A 127 -15.48 -7.38 -19.12
C GLU A 127 -15.99 -8.19 -17.93
N SER A 128 -16.63 -9.34 -18.18
CA SER A 128 -17.09 -10.25 -17.13
C SER A 128 -15.96 -10.85 -16.28
N LEU A 129 -14.70 -10.75 -16.73
CA LEU A 129 -13.53 -11.20 -15.98
C LEU A 129 -12.83 -10.07 -15.23
N GLU A 130 -13.29 -8.83 -15.37
CA GLU A 130 -12.73 -7.69 -14.63
C GLU A 130 -12.76 -8.00 -13.12
N ALA A 131 -11.66 -7.73 -12.41
CA ALA A 131 -11.44 -8.18 -11.04
C ALA A 131 -12.57 -7.88 -10.05
N VAL A 132 -13.10 -6.65 -10.05
CA VAL A 132 -14.18 -6.26 -9.12
C VAL A 132 -15.53 -6.84 -9.54
N THR A 133 -15.65 -7.32 -10.79
CA THR A 133 -16.85 -8.00 -11.30
C THR A 133 -16.80 -9.50 -11.05
N ALA A 134 -15.66 -10.13 -11.34
CA ALA A 134 -15.48 -11.58 -11.27
C ALA A 134 -15.17 -12.10 -9.86
N ALA A 135 -14.46 -11.31 -9.06
CA ALA A 135 -14.03 -11.64 -7.70
C ALA A 135 -14.34 -10.51 -6.70
N PRO A 136 -15.62 -10.06 -6.58
CA PRO A 136 -16.00 -8.90 -5.77
C PRO A 136 -15.75 -9.07 -4.27
N GLU A 137 -15.74 -10.31 -3.77
CA GLU A 137 -15.43 -10.60 -2.37
C GLU A 137 -13.95 -10.39 -2.05
N ASN A 138 -13.09 -10.53 -3.06
CA ASN A 138 -11.64 -10.42 -2.94
C ASN A 138 -11.15 -9.01 -3.28
N HIS A 139 -11.75 -8.34 -4.27
CA HIS A 139 -11.31 -7.06 -4.82
C HIS A 139 -12.25 -5.91 -4.48
N LYS A 140 -11.91 -5.13 -3.44
CA LYS A 140 -12.75 -4.03 -2.96
C LYS A 140 -12.17 -2.68 -3.35
N ILE A 141 -12.93 -1.89 -4.12
CA ILE A 141 -12.54 -0.51 -4.44
C ILE A 141 -12.58 0.33 -3.17
N VAL A 142 -11.43 0.88 -2.79
CA VAL A 142 -11.32 1.81 -1.64
C VAL A 142 -11.12 3.26 -2.09
N PHE A 143 -10.67 3.48 -3.32
CA PHE A 143 -10.55 4.80 -3.92
C PHE A 143 -10.53 4.69 -5.45
N GLU A 144 -11.13 5.66 -6.15
CA GLU A 144 -11.08 5.74 -7.60
C GLU A 144 -11.23 7.19 -8.09
N ASN A 145 -10.38 7.60 -9.04
CA ASN A 145 -10.48 8.86 -9.78
C ASN A 145 -10.09 8.67 -11.26
N GLU A 146 -9.89 9.74 -12.03
CA GLU A 146 -9.50 9.60 -13.45
C GLU A 146 -8.08 9.03 -13.68
N ARG A 147 -7.20 9.03 -12.67
CA ARG A 147 -5.81 8.57 -12.79
C ARG A 147 -5.56 7.18 -12.27
N ILE A 148 -6.24 6.79 -11.19
CA ILE A 148 -6.01 5.52 -10.52
C ILE A 148 -7.31 4.90 -10.01
N ARG A 149 -7.26 3.58 -9.83
CA ARG A 149 -8.19 2.82 -9.00
C ARG A 149 -7.39 2.05 -7.95
N VAL A 150 -7.86 2.04 -6.72
CA VAL A 150 -7.17 1.40 -5.60
C VAL A 150 -8.07 0.34 -5.00
N LEU A 151 -7.53 -0.87 -4.93
CA LEU A 151 -8.22 -2.06 -4.45
C LEU A 151 -7.54 -2.53 -3.15
N ASP A 152 -8.33 -2.74 -2.11
CA ASP A 152 -7.95 -3.64 -1.01
C ASP A 152 -8.25 -5.06 -1.46
N VAL A 153 -7.21 -5.89 -1.52
CA VAL A 153 -7.29 -7.26 -2.03
C VAL A 153 -7.00 -8.24 -0.91
N THR A 154 -7.93 -9.18 -0.72
CA THR A 154 -7.80 -10.26 0.25
C THR A 154 -8.15 -11.60 -0.38
N VAL A 155 -7.27 -12.59 -0.22
CA VAL A 155 -7.56 -13.99 -0.55
C VAL A 155 -7.43 -14.81 0.74
N ALA A 156 -8.54 -15.35 1.22
CA ALA A 156 -8.64 -16.04 2.49
C ALA A 156 -7.77 -17.32 2.52
N PRO A 157 -7.41 -17.82 3.71
CA PRO A 157 -6.69 -19.09 3.84
C PRO A 157 -7.39 -20.23 3.12
N GLY A 158 -6.67 -20.97 2.27
CA GLY A 158 -7.21 -22.10 1.51
C GLY A 158 -8.10 -21.74 0.31
N GLU A 159 -8.32 -20.45 0.05
CA GLU A 159 -9.21 -20.00 -1.01
C GLU A 159 -8.59 -20.16 -2.40
N ASN A 160 -9.42 -20.56 -3.36
CA ASN A 160 -9.14 -20.39 -4.78
C ASN A 160 -10.00 -19.20 -5.25
N GLU A 161 -9.35 -18.11 -5.61
CA GLU A 161 -10.05 -16.93 -6.10
C GLU A 161 -10.78 -17.24 -7.42
N PRO A 162 -11.91 -16.59 -7.74
CA PRO A 162 -12.49 -16.68 -9.07
C PRO A 162 -11.50 -16.26 -10.15
N LEU A 163 -11.62 -16.87 -11.34
CA LEU A 163 -10.83 -16.46 -12.51
C LEU A 163 -11.15 -14.99 -12.83
N HIS A 164 -10.13 -14.15 -12.88
CA HIS A 164 -10.27 -12.71 -13.10
C HIS A 164 -9.05 -12.13 -13.83
N MET A 165 -9.04 -10.84 -14.11
CA MET A 165 -7.97 -10.15 -14.85
C MET A 165 -7.77 -8.72 -14.36
N HIS A 166 -6.64 -8.12 -14.74
CA HIS A 166 -6.34 -6.70 -14.50
C HIS A 166 -5.88 -6.03 -15.80
N ARG A 167 -6.74 -5.18 -16.39
CA ARG A 167 -6.38 -4.45 -17.63
C ARG A 167 -5.28 -3.45 -17.41
N MET A 168 -5.30 -2.77 -16.27
CA MET A 168 -4.37 -1.68 -15.97
C MET A 168 -3.08 -2.22 -15.36
N PRO A 169 -1.91 -1.64 -15.70
CA PRO A 169 -0.69 -1.92 -14.96
C PRO A 169 -0.88 -1.46 -13.51
N SER A 170 -0.26 -2.20 -12.61
CA SER A 170 -0.54 -2.06 -11.19
C SER A 170 0.74 -1.95 -10.38
N LEU A 171 0.74 -1.02 -9.42
CA LEU A 171 1.56 -1.18 -8.23
C LEU A 171 0.85 -2.15 -7.30
N LEU A 172 1.55 -3.18 -6.82
CA LEU A 172 1.12 -4.02 -5.71
C LEU A 172 1.95 -3.66 -4.49
N TYR A 173 1.29 -3.32 -3.38
CA TYR A 173 1.92 -3.32 -2.07
C TYR A 173 1.43 -4.55 -1.30
N ILE A 174 2.26 -5.59 -1.27
CA ILE A 174 1.95 -6.85 -0.63
C ILE A 174 2.24 -6.70 0.87
N ILE A 175 1.17 -6.72 1.66
CA ILE A 175 1.21 -6.52 3.12
C ILE A 175 1.57 -7.84 3.80
N ALA A 176 0.95 -8.94 3.35
CA ALA A 176 1.18 -10.28 3.87
C ALA A 176 0.95 -11.32 2.77
N GLU A 177 1.88 -12.25 2.63
CA GLU A 177 1.78 -13.41 1.75
C GLU A 177 2.51 -14.60 2.39
N ASP A 178 2.23 -15.80 1.90
CA ASP A 178 2.83 -17.04 2.37
C ASP A 178 2.87 -18.05 1.20
N ASP A 179 2.22 -19.22 1.28
CA ASP A 179 2.10 -20.18 0.17
C ASP A 179 1.01 -19.73 -0.83
N ILE A 180 1.40 -18.95 -1.85
CA ILE A 180 0.54 -18.44 -2.90
C ILE A 180 0.98 -19.01 -4.25
N GLN A 181 -0.01 -19.45 -5.03
CA GLN A 181 0.16 -19.90 -6.41
C GLN A 181 -0.75 -19.07 -7.32
N ASP A 182 -0.27 -18.74 -8.51
CA ASP A 182 -1.07 -18.09 -9.55
C ASP A 182 -1.07 -18.96 -10.80
N PHE A 183 -2.23 -19.10 -11.43
CA PHE A 183 -2.45 -19.93 -12.61
C PHE A 183 -3.12 -19.11 -13.71
N ASP A 184 -2.72 -19.33 -14.96
CA ASP A 184 -3.46 -18.76 -16.08
C ASP A 184 -4.83 -19.45 -16.28
N ALA A 185 -5.64 -18.91 -17.19
CA ALA A 185 -6.95 -19.47 -17.52
C ALA A 185 -6.93 -20.93 -18.01
N SER A 186 -5.79 -21.44 -18.50
CA SER A 186 -5.64 -22.85 -18.91
C SER A 186 -5.27 -23.77 -17.74
N GLY A 187 -4.94 -23.21 -16.58
CA GLY A 187 -4.45 -23.92 -15.40
C GLY A 187 -2.94 -24.13 -15.37
N LYS A 188 -2.18 -23.47 -16.26
CA LYS A 188 -0.72 -23.48 -16.20
C LYS A 188 -0.25 -22.54 -15.09
N LEU A 189 0.68 -23.02 -14.27
CA LEU A 189 1.29 -22.26 -13.18
C LEU A 189 2.09 -21.08 -13.74
N LEU A 190 1.75 -19.86 -13.30
CA LEU A 190 2.43 -18.61 -13.61
C LEU A 190 3.43 -18.24 -12.52
N TYR A 191 3.04 -18.43 -11.26
CA TYR A 191 3.80 -18.01 -10.09
C TYR A 191 3.57 -18.98 -8.92
N ASP A 192 4.62 -19.24 -8.14
CA ASP A 192 4.56 -20.01 -6.90
C ASP A 192 5.61 -19.42 -5.94
N THR A 193 5.16 -18.89 -4.80
CA THR A 193 6.05 -18.25 -3.83
C THR A 193 7.18 -19.17 -3.37
N ARG A 194 6.92 -20.49 -3.30
CA ARG A 194 7.89 -21.50 -2.85
C ARG A 194 8.96 -21.81 -3.89
N SER A 195 8.74 -21.44 -5.15
CA SER A 195 9.72 -21.62 -6.23
C SER A 195 10.81 -20.54 -6.22
N GLN A 196 10.63 -19.47 -5.43
CA GLN A 196 11.59 -18.37 -5.36
C GLN A 196 12.82 -18.72 -4.52
N LYS A 197 14.01 -18.50 -5.08
CA LYS A 197 15.28 -18.76 -4.36
C LYS A 197 15.53 -17.80 -3.19
N ALA A 198 14.98 -16.59 -3.27
CA ALA A 198 15.11 -15.56 -2.25
C ALA A 198 13.84 -14.69 -2.29
N PRO A 199 12.72 -15.18 -1.72
CA PRO A 199 11.48 -14.43 -1.76
C PRO A 199 11.62 -13.10 -1.00
N PRO A 200 10.98 -12.02 -1.48
CA PRO A 200 10.93 -10.77 -0.75
C PRO A 200 10.26 -11.00 0.62
N LYS A 201 10.67 -10.21 1.62
CA LYS A 201 9.99 -10.22 2.92
C LYS A 201 8.85 -9.23 2.88
N THR A 202 7.66 -9.66 3.26
CA THR A 202 6.53 -8.75 3.43
C THR A 202 6.72 -7.81 4.63
N PRO A 203 6.29 -6.55 4.52
CA PRO A 203 5.65 -5.97 3.34
C PRO A 203 6.64 -5.50 2.27
N TYR A 204 6.25 -5.54 1.00
CA TYR A 204 7.05 -5.02 -0.12
C TYR A 204 6.20 -4.47 -1.27
N ALA A 205 6.83 -3.71 -2.17
CA ALA A 205 6.19 -3.13 -3.35
C ALA A 205 6.72 -3.79 -4.63
N GLU A 206 5.83 -4.07 -5.57
CA GLU A 206 6.15 -4.63 -6.89
C GLU A 206 5.31 -3.93 -7.99
N TRP A 207 5.87 -3.81 -9.18
CA TRP A 207 5.17 -3.29 -10.34
C TRP A 207 4.80 -4.42 -11.30
N MET A 208 3.53 -4.50 -11.66
CA MET A 208 2.99 -5.51 -12.56
C MET A 208 2.49 -4.88 -13.86
N PRO A 209 2.80 -5.48 -15.01
CA PRO A 209 2.09 -5.16 -16.25
C PRO A 209 0.61 -5.61 -16.15
N PRO A 210 -0.23 -5.28 -17.15
CA PRO A 210 -1.57 -5.88 -17.27
C PRO A 210 -1.52 -7.40 -17.12
N GLN A 211 -2.44 -7.95 -16.32
CA GLN A 211 -2.51 -9.38 -16.05
C GLN A 211 -3.70 -9.97 -16.79
N ALA A 212 -3.39 -10.86 -17.74
CA ALA A 212 -4.38 -11.66 -18.45
C ALA A 212 -5.21 -12.52 -17.47
N PRO A 213 -6.35 -13.09 -17.90
CA PRO A 213 -7.15 -13.96 -17.05
C PRO A 213 -6.33 -15.00 -16.27
N HIS A 214 -6.34 -14.86 -14.95
CA HIS A 214 -5.54 -15.62 -14.00
C HIS A 214 -6.36 -15.96 -12.74
N ARG A 215 -5.80 -16.81 -11.88
CA ARG A 215 -6.42 -17.23 -10.63
C ARG A 215 -5.36 -17.44 -9.57
N VAL A 216 -5.46 -16.64 -8.52
CA VAL A 216 -4.67 -16.80 -7.30
C VAL A 216 -5.28 -17.88 -6.43
N VAL A 217 -4.40 -18.71 -5.88
CA VAL A 217 -4.74 -19.77 -4.94
C VAL A 217 -3.88 -19.60 -3.70
N ASN A 218 -4.54 -19.41 -2.56
CA ASN A 218 -3.88 -19.31 -1.28
C ASN A 218 -3.85 -20.70 -0.62
N ARG A 219 -2.68 -21.33 -0.60
CA ARG A 219 -2.45 -22.65 0.03
C ARG A 219 -2.07 -22.55 1.50
N SER A 220 -1.89 -21.33 2.01
CA SER A 220 -1.43 -21.09 3.37
C SER A 220 -2.58 -21.08 4.39
N LYS A 221 -2.20 -20.96 5.67
CA LYS A 221 -3.15 -20.73 6.78
C LYS A 221 -3.40 -19.24 7.06
N ASN A 222 -2.75 -18.35 6.32
CA ASN A 222 -2.81 -16.91 6.49
C ASN A 222 -3.51 -16.29 5.27
N ALA A 223 -4.17 -15.15 5.44
CA ALA A 223 -4.74 -14.46 4.28
C ALA A 223 -3.61 -13.79 3.48
N LEU A 224 -3.69 -13.84 2.14
CA LEU A 224 -3.00 -12.87 1.29
C LEU A 224 -3.67 -11.52 1.52
N ARG A 225 -2.88 -10.49 1.80
CA ARG A 225 -3.32 -9.10 1.95
C ARG A 225 -2.44 -8.22 1.09
N LEU A 226 -3.04 -7.46 0.17
CA LEU A 226 -2.33 -6.47 -0.61
C LEU A 226 -3.19 -5.27 -0.94
N VAL A 227 -2.54 -4.15 -1.23
CA VAL A 227 -3.16 -2.99 -1.87
C VAL A 227 -2.71 -2.98 -3.31
N ARG A 228 -3.66 -3.01 -4.25
CA ARG A 228 -3.40 -2.88 -5.67
C ARG A 228 -3.78 -1.47 -6.12
N VAL A 229 -2.84 -0.72 -6.68
CA VAL A 229 -3.06 0.59 -7.30
C VAL A 229 -2.92 0.45 -8.80
N GLU A 230 -4.05 0.40 -9.49
CA GLU A 230 -4.16 0.34 -10.94
C GLU A 230 -4.04 1.75 -11.53
N VAL A 231 -3.14 1.94 -12.49
CA VAL A 231 -2.88 3.23 -13.13
C VAL A 231 -3.59 3.29 -14.48
N LYS A 232 -4.41 4.33 -14.68
CA LYS A 232 -5.28 4.54 -15.85
C LYS A 232 -4.60 5.33 -16.98
#